data_AF-A0A2K3LPH9-F1
#
_entry.id   AF-A0A2K3LPH9-F1
#
_cell.length_a   1.000
_cell.length_b   1.000
_cell.length_c   1.000
_cell.angle_alpha   90.00
_cell.angle_beta   90.00
_cell.angle_gamma   90.00
#
_symmetry.space_group_name_H-M   'P 1'
#
loop_
_entity.id
_entity.type
_entity.pdbx_description
1 polymer ?
#
loop_
_entity_poly.entity_id
_entity_poly.type
_entity_poly.pdbx_seq_one_letter_code
_entity_poly.pdbx_strand_id
1 'polypeptide(L)'
;VMSFGYASIGVGLSIAKIAEPGHHVKTGLTGLVVGVDVTGTEKMWNTFQAIGNIAFAYAFSNVIVDIQDTLKSSPPENQAMKKSDITGVTITTFFYALCGLLGYAAFGNNAPGNFLTGFGFYEPYWLVDIGNLFIIIHLVGAYQVFAQPVFSLVESWGRKRWPQIGSVEGIIKDLKTYKPFMSS
;
A
#
# COMPACT_ATOMS: atom_id res chain seq x y z
N VAL A 1 5.13 5.66 10.33
CA VAL A 1 5.93 6.90 10.31
C VAL A 1 6.06 7.44 8.89
N MET A 2 6.63 6.70 7.94
CA MET A 2 6.78 7.14 6.54
C MET A 2 5.43 7.48 5.87
N SER A 3 4.40 6.65 6.08
CA SER A 3 3.06 6.89 5.53
C SER A 3 2.37 8.11 6.08
N PHE A 4 2.57 8.35 7.38
CA PHE A 4 2.09 9.56 8.03
C PHE A 4 2.82 10.79 7.47
N GLY A 5 4.14 10.69 7.26
CA GLY A 5 4.96 11.76 6.70
C GLY A 5 4.49 12.22 5.32
N TYR A 6 4.39 11.30 4.35
CA TYR A 6 3.98 11.71 2.99
C TYR A 6 2.51 12.13 2.94
N ALA A 7 1.64 11.53 3.76
CA ALA A 7 0.24 11.94 3.85
C ALA A 7 0.10 13.35 4.44
N SER A 8 0.82 13.69 5.52
CA SER A 8 0.81 15.04 6.10
C SER A 8 1.35 16.10 5.14
N ILE A 9 2.44 15.79 4.42
CA ILE A 9 2.96 16.66 3.36
C ILE A 9 1.89 16.89 2.30
N GLY A 10 1.22 15.82 1.86
CA GLY A 10 0.21 15.94 0.82
C GLY A 10 -1.04 16.72 1.25
N VAL A 11 -1.50 16.52 2.49
CA VAL A 11 -2.59 17.30 3.08
C VAL A 11 -2.21 18.79 3.14
N GLY A 12 -1.01 19.11 3.61
CA GLY A 12 -0.54 20.50 3.68
C GLY A 12 -0.50 21.18 2.32
N LEU A 13 0.03 20.49 1.30
CA LEU A 13 0.08 21.00 -0.07
C LEU A 13 -1.32 21.16 -0.69
N SER A 14 -2.26 20.25 -0.41
CA SER A 14 -3.67 20.41 -0.83
C SER A 14 -4.29 21.69 -0.27
N ILE A 15 -4.10 21.93 1.03
CA ILE A 15 -4.69 23.08 1.72
C ILE A 15 -4.10 24.37 1.18
N ALA A 16 -2.78 24.42 0.96
CA ALA A 16 -2.11 25.55 0.34
C ALA A 16 -2.69 25.84 -1.05
N LYS A 17 -2.87 24.80 -1.87
CA LYS A 17 -3.45 24.93 -3.21
C LYS A 17 -4.88 25.46 -3.20
N ILE A 18 -5.70 24.96 -2.28
CA ILE A 18 -7.09 25.40 -2.11
C ILE A 18 -7.16 26.87 -1.66
N ALA A 19 -6.19 27.35 -0.89
CA ALA A 19 -6.14 28.71 -0.37
C ALA A 19 -5.59 29.75 -1.37
N GLU A 20 -5.13 29.35 -2.56
CA GLU A 20 -4.59 30.26 -3.58
C GLU A 20 -5.67 31.23 -4.11
N PRO A 21 -5.41 32.55 -4.16
CA PRO A 21 -6.34 33.51 -4.74
C PRO A 21 -6.65 33.21 -6.21
N GLY A 22 -7.93 33.05 -6.54
CA GLY A 22 -8.38 32.75 -7.90
C GLY A 22 -8.40 31.26 -8.26
N HIS A 23 -8.09 30.36 -7.33
CA HIS A 23 -8.16 28.91 -7.57
C HIS A 23 -9.61 28.44 -7.81
N HIS A 24 -9.93 28.16 -9.08
CA HIS A 24 -11.24 27.64 -9.50
C HIS A 24 -11.04 26.30 -10.19
N VAL A 25 -11.55 25.24 -9.56
CA VAL A 25 -11.42 23.87 -10.08
C VAL A 25 -12.80 23.31 -10.35
N LYS A 26 -12.93 22.57 -11.46
CA LYS A 26 -14.17 21.84 -11.76
C LYS A 26 -14.29 20.66 -10.78
N THR A 27 -15.21 20.81 -9.82
CA THR A 27 -15.59 19.76 -8.88
C THR A 27 -17.08 19.45 -9.05
N GLY A 28 -17.44 18.17 -9.12
CA GLY A 28 -18.83 17.71 -9.16
C GLY A 28 -19.12 16.63 -8.12
N LEU A 29 -20.39 16.51 -7.69
CA LEU A 29 -20.84 15.48 -6.75
C LEU A 29 -20.65 14.06 -7.32
N THR A 30 -20.70 13.92 -8.65
CA THR A 30 -20.56 12.64 -9.38
C THR A 30 -19.16 12.43 -9.98
N GLY A 31 -18.21 13.32 -9.67
CA GLY A 31 -16.85 13.30 -10.22
C GLY A 31 -16.80 13.63 -11.71
N LEU A 32 -15.95 12.90 -12.43
CA LEU A 32 -15.80 12.98 -13.89
C LEU A 32 -17.15 12.81 -14.61
N VAL A 33 -17.50 13.74 -15.49
CA VAL A 33 -18.77 13.69 -16.24
C VAL A 33 -18.57 12.95 -17.56
N VAL A 34 -19.42 11.95 -17.82
CA VAL A 34 -19.38 11.16 -19.07
C VAL A 34 -19.73 12.07 -20.25
N GLY A 35 -18.88 12.07 -21.28
CA GLY A 35 -19.07 12.89 -22.48
C GLY A 35 -18.49 14.30 -22.39
N VAL A 36 -17.98 14.72 -21.22
CA VAL A 36 -17.27 16.00 -21.04
C VAL A 36 -15.82 15.76 -20.61
N ASP A 37 -15.61 14.94 -19.58
CA ASP A 37 -14.28 14.70 -19.01
C ASP A 37 -13.71 13.33 -19.43
N VAL A 38 -14.57 12.32 -19.63
CA VAL A 38 -14.18 10.94 -20.00
C VAL A 38 -15.26 10.24 -20.82
N THR A 39 -14.89 9.19 -21.56
CA THR A 39 -15.85 8.30 -22.19
C THR A 39 -16.58 7.42 -21.15
N GLY A 40 -17.75 6.88 -21.50
CA GLY A 40 -18.52 6.00 -20.60
C GLY A 40 -17.73 4.74 -20.19
N THR A 41 -16.98 4.16 -21.13
CA THR A 41 -16.11 3.00 -20.90
C THR A 41 -14.94 3.34 -19.99
N GLU A 42 -14.29 4.49 -20.15
CA GLU A 42 -13.24 4.96 -19.22
C GLU A 42 -13.77 5.17 -17.82
N LYS A 43 -14.94 5.80 -17.66
CA LYS A 43 -15.53 5.99 -16.33
C LYS A 43 -15.78 4.64 -15.64
N MET A 44 -16.28 3.66 -16.38
CA MET A 44 -16.49 2.30 -15.88
C MET A 44 -15.16 1.65 -15.47
N TRP A 45 -14.13 1.72 -16.33
CA TRP A 45 -12.81 1.14 -16.06
C TRP A 45 -12.10 1.81 -14.87
N ASN A 46 -12.16 3.14 -14.76
CA ASN A 46 -11.64 3.88 -13.61
C ASN A 46 -12.36 3.51 -12.32
N THR A 47 -13.68 3.28 -12.38
CA THR A 47 -14.46 2.80 -11.23
C THR A 47 -14.00 1.42 -10.79
N PHE A 48 -13.80 0.49 -11.73
CA PHE A 48 -13.28 -0.84 -11.40
C PHE A 48 -11.85 -0.80 -10.85
N GLN A 49 -10.98 0.05 -11.39
CA GLN A 49 -9.64 0.25 -10.84
C GLN A 49 -9.69 0.80 -9.42
N ALA A 50 -10.55 1.78 -9.15
CA ALA A 50 -10.73 2.33 -7.80
C ALA A 50 -11.22 1.26 -6.81
N ILE A 51 -12.22 0.46 -7.20
CA ILE A 51 -12.71 -0.66 -6.40
C ILE A 51 -11.60 -1.70 -6.18
N GLY A 52 -10.82 -2.03 -7.22
CA GLY A 52 -9.68 -2.95 -7.14
C GLY A 52 -8.60 -2.45 -6.17
N ASN A 53 -8.29 -1.16 -6.20
CA ASN A 53 -7.34 -0.53 -5.27
C ASN A 53 -7.86 -0.58 -3.82
N ILE A 54 -9.16 -0.35 -3.59
CA ILE A 54 -9.78 -0.49 -2.27
C ILE A 54 -9.70 -1.96 -1.82
N ALA A 55 -10.12 -2.90 -2.67
CA ALA A 55 -10.09 -4.33 -2.36
C ALA A 55 -8.67 -4.80 -2.03
N PHE A 56 -7.66 -4.36 -2.79
CA PHE A 56 -6.25 -4.65 -2.53
C PHE A 56 -5.78 -4.08 -1.18
N ALA A 57 -6.17 -2.84 -0.85
CA ALA A 57 -5.84 -2.23 0.44
C ALA A 57 -6.43 -2.99 1.65
N TYR A 58 -7.54 -3.72 1.45
CA TYR A 58 -8.18 -4.54 2.49
C TYR A 58 -7.87 -6.04 2.41
N ALA A 59 -7.13 -6.51 1.41
CA ALA A 59 -6.78 -7.92 1.22
C ALA A 59 -5.56 -8.36 2.04
N PHE A 60 -5.45 -7.94 3.31
CA PHE A 60 -4.28 -8.21 4.16
C PHE A 60 -4.47 -9.39 5.12
N SER A 61 -5.57 -10.14 5.02
CA SER A 61 -5.98 -11.18 5.97
C SER A 61 -4.90 -12.23 6.27
N ASN A 62 -4.14 -12.68 5.27
CA ASN A 62 -3.07 -13.66 5.47
C ASN A 62 -1.88 -13.07 6.23
N VAL A 63 -1.57 -11.78 6.02
CA VAL A 63 -0.51 -11.07 6.75
C VAL A 63 -0.90 -10.91 8.23
N ILE A 64 -2.18 -10.67 8.52
CA ILE A 64 -2.68 -10.56 9.91
C ILE A 64 -2.44 -11.87 10.66
N VAL A 65 -2.72 -13.02 10.04
CA VAL A 65 -2.54 -14.35 10.65
C VAL A 65 -1.07 -14.64 10.94
N ASP A 66 -0.15 -14.26 10.03
CA ASP A 66 1.28 -14.44 10.27
C ASP A 66 1.82 -13.50 11.36
N ILE A 67 1.27 -12.28 11.50
CA ILE A 67 1.62 -11.35 12.59
C ILE A 67 1.06 -11.85 13.93
N GLN A 68 -0.16 -12.39 13.93
CA GLN A 68 -0.83 -13.04 15.06
C GLN A 68 0.08 -14.08 15.72
N ASP A 69 0.60 -15.01 14.92
CA ASP A 69 1.50 -16.09 15.35
C ASP A 69 2.83 -15.59 16.00
N THR A 70 3.18 -14.31 15.84
CA THR A 70 4.42 -13.73 16.40
C THR A 70 4.24 -12.93 17.70
N LEU A 71 3.00 -12.67 18.12
CA LEU A 71 2.74 -11.87 19.32
C LEU A 71 2.88 -12.68 20.62
N LYS A 72 3.26 -11.99 21.69
CA LYS A 72 3.37 -12.58 23.03
C LYS A 72 1.99 -13.03 23.51
N SER A 73 1.94 -14.21 24.13
CA SER A 73 0.73 -14.89 24.61
C SER A 73 -0.02 -14.21 25.77
N SER A 74 0.40 -13.02 26.21
CA SER A 74 -0.28 -12.26 27.26
C SER A 74 -0.23 -10.75 26.97
N PRO A 75 -1.37 -10.05 26.87
CA PRO A 75 -2.77 -10.51 26.95
C PRO A 75 -3.18 -11.43 25.77
N PRO A 76 -4.39 -12.03 25.75
CA PRO A 76 -4.82 -12.90 24.67
C PRO A 76 -4.61 -12.26 23.29
N GLU A 77 -3.93 -12.99 22.42
CA GLU A 77 -3.48 -12.55 21.10
C GLU A 77 -4.61 -11.94 20.26
N ASN A 78 -5.79 -12.59 20.30
CA ASN A 78 -6.99 -12.11 19.63
C ASN A 78 -7.49 -10.75 20.13
N GLN A 79 -7.27 -10.38 21.39
CA GLN A 79 -7.65 -9.08 21.95
C GLN A 79 -6.63 -8.00 21.64
N ALA A 80 -5.33 -8.33 21.75
CA ALA A 80 -4.24 -7.42 21.42
C ALA A 80 -4.25 -7.05 19.92
N MET A 81 -4.39 -8.05 19.06
CA MET A 81 -4.49 -7.90 17.61
C MET A 81 -5.72 -7.13 17.21
N LYS A 82 -6.91 -7.52 17.69
CA LYS A 82 -8.16 -6.83 17.34
C LYS A 82 -8.11 -5.34 17.69
N LYS A 83 -7.53 -4.97 18.83
CA LYS A 83 -7.37 -3.57 19.22
C LYS A 83 -6.38 -2.84 18.30
N SER A 84 -5.27 -3.48 17.97
CA SER A 84 -4.26 -2.94 17.04
C SER A 84 -4.82 -2.77 15.64
N ASP A 85 -5.50 -3.79 15.10
CA ASP A 85 -6.10 -3.81 13.77
C ASP A 85 -7.21 -2.75 13.64
N ILE A 86 -8.13 -2.67 14.60
CA ILE A 86 -9.18 -1.63 14.59
C ILE A 86 -8.55 -0.24 14.59
N THR A 87 -7.54 -0.02 15.42
CA THR A 87 -6.85 1.27 15.50
C THR A 87 -6.13 1.57 14.18
N GLY A 88 -5.40 0.61 13.63
CA GLY A 88 -4.67 0.73 12.37
C GLY A 88 -5.59 1.00 11.18
N VAL A 89 -6.67 0.24 11.05
CA VAL A 89 -7.69 0.41 10.00
C VAL A 89 -8.36 1.78 10.13
N THR A 90 -8.74 2.17 11.35
CA THR A 90 -9.39 3.48 11.59
C THR A 90 -8.47 4.63 11.18
N ILE A 91 -7.22 4.63 11.63
CA ILE A 91 -6.23 5.67 11.30
C ILE A 91 -6.00 5.70 9.78
N THR A 92 -5.77 4.55 9.15
CA THR A 92 -5.49 4.48 7.71
C THR A 92 -6.69 4.95 6.89
N THR A 93 -7.90 4.55 7.27
CA THR A 93 -9.15 4.99 6.62
C THR A 93 -9.33 6.49 6.69
N PHE A 94 -9.10 7.08 7.88
CA PHE A 94 -9.16 8.52 8.07
C PHE A 94 -8.16 9.26 7.17
N PHE A 95 -6.90 8.80 7.12
CA PHE A 95 -5.88 9.41 6.28
C PHE A 95 -6.17 9.29 4.78
N TYR A 96 -6.65 8.14 4.32
CA TYR A 96 -7.01 7.94 2.92
C TYR A 96 -8.21 8.80 2.52
N ALA A 97 -9.23 8.88 3.38
CA ALA A 97 -10.36 9.77 3.16
C ALA A 97 -9.92 11.24 3.12
N LEU A 98 -9.07 11.68 4.05
CA LEU A 98 -8.56 13.05 4.11
C LEU A 98 -7.74 13.40 2.86
N CYS A 99 -6.81 12.54 2.44
CA CYS A 99 -6.02 12.76 1.23
C CYS A 99 -6.89 12.78 -0.03
N GLY A 100 -7.89 11.89 -0.13
CA GLY A 100 -8.81 11.84 -1.25
C GLY A 100 -9.69 13.08 -1.34
N LEU A 101 -10.28 13.52 -0.22
CA LEU A 101 -11.15 14.70 -0.17
C LEU A 101 -10.37 15.99 -0.44
N LEU A 102 -9.23 16.18 0.22
CA LEU A 102 -8.42 17.38 0.04
C LEU A 102 -7.76 17.42 -1.34
N GLY A 103 -7.34 16.28 -1.88
CA GLY A 103 -6.80 16.23 -3.24
C GLY A 103 -7.83 16.44 -4.32
N TYR A 104 -9.04 15.93 -4.14
CA TYR A 104 -10.14 16.26 -5.03
C TYR A 104 -10.54 17.74 -4.92
N ALA A 105 -10.52 18.33 -3.73
CA ALA A 105 -10.75 19.76 -3.56
C ALA A 105 -9.64 20.62 -4.19
N ALA A 106 -8.39 20.15 -4.18
CA ALA A 106 -7.25 20.85 -4.75
C ALA A 106 -7.17 20.75 -6.28
N PHE A 107 -7.52 19.60 -6.87
CA PHE A 107 -7.31 19.32 -8.30
C PHE A 107 -8.58 18.98 -9.10
N GLY A 108 -9.71 18.77 -8.42
CA GLY A 108 -11.00 18.49 -9.03
C GLY A 108 -10.97 17.30 -9.98
N ASN A 109 -11.66 17.43 -11.11
CA ASN A 109 -11.74 16.40 -12.15
C ASN A 109 -10.37 16.07 -12.80
N ASN A 110 -9.33 16.88 -12.58
CA ASN A 110 -7.97 16.62 -13.07
C ASN A 110 -7.05 16.03 -11.99
N ALA A 111 -7.60 15.53 -10.87
CA ALA A 111 -6.82 14.93 -9.80
C ALA A 111 -5.98 13.74 -10.33
N PRO A 112 -4.64 13.80 -10.22
CA PRO A 112 -3.78 12.75 -10.74
C PRO A 112 -3.83 11.50 -9.87
N GLY A 113 -3.63 10.32 -10.48
CA GLY A 113 -3.67 9.02 -9.80
C GLY A 113 -2.61 8.86 -8.69
N ASN A 114 -1.53 9.64 -8.73
CA ASN A 114 -0.65 9.86 -7.60
C ASN A 114 -0.71 11.34 -7.20
N PHE A 115 -1.23 11.59 -6.02
CA PHE A 115 -1.48 12.93 -5.49
C PHE A 115 -0.23 13.84 -5.54
N LEU A 116 0.98 13.32 -5.31
CA LEU A 116 2.22 14.11 -5.37
C LEU A 116 2.65 14.52 -6.78
N THR A 117 2.23 13.80 -7.81
CA THR A 117 2.54 14.19 -9.21
C THR A 117 1.79 15.47 -9.62
N GLY A 118 0.65 15.77 -8.97
CA GLY A 118 -0.07 17.04 -9.16
C GLY A 118 0.64 18.26 -8.60
N PHE A 119 1.56 18.07 -7.65
CA PHE A 119 2.37 19.13 -7.04
C PHE A 119 3.78 19.22 -7.64
N GLY A 120 4.08 18.54 -8.75
CA GLY A 120 5.42 18.56 -9.36
C GLY A 120 5.96 19.97 -9.69
N PHE A 121 5.10 20.98 -9.67
CA PHE A 121 5.42 22.40 -9.90
C PHE A 121 5.17 23.30 -8.68
N TYR A 122 4.91 22.74 -7.49
CA TYR A 122 4.62 23.51 -6.28
C TYR A 122 5.92 23.93 -5.60
N GLU A 123 6.15 25.24 -5.51
CA GLU A 123 7.27 25.76 -4.73
C GLU A 123 6.96 25.59 -3.23
N PRO A 124 7.87 24.98 -2.43
CA PRO A 124 9.23 24.57 -2.79
C PRO A 124 9.39 23.07 -3.10
N TYR A 125 10.11 22.75 -4.19
CA TYR A 125 10.28 21.40 -4.76
C TYR A 125 10.82 20.33 -3.79
N TRP A 126 11.62 20.72 -2.80
CA TRP A 126 12.23 19.79 -1.84
C TRP A 126 11.20 19.03 -1.00
N LEU A 127 10.03 19.62 -0.76
CA LEU A 127 8.99 18.99 0.06
C LEU A 127 8.31 17.83 -0.70
N VAL A 128 8.17 17.97 -2.02
CA VAL A 128 7.66 16.94 -2.92
C VAL A 128 8.67 15.79 -3.05
N ASP A 129 9.97 16.10 -3.13
CA ASP A 129 11.04 15.09 -3.18
C ASP A 129 11.12 14.24 -1.91
N ILE A 130 10.98 14.85 -0.73
CA ILE A 130 10.90 14.13 0.55
C ILE A 130 9.65 13.24 0.59
N GLY A 131 8.51 13.74 0.09
CA GLY A 131 7.28 12.95 -0.04
C GLY A 131 7.48 11.71 -0.91
N ASN A 132 8.11 11.87 -2.08
CA ASN A 132 8.42 10.76 -2.98
C ASN A 132 9.40 9.75 -2.35
N LEU A 133 10.43 10.22 -1.64
CA LEU A 133 11.36 9.35 -0.92
C LEU A 133 10.64 8.51 0.15
N PHE A 134 9.68 9.11 0.86
CA PHE A 134 8.87 8.40 1.84
C PHE A 134 8.00 7.32 1.20
N ILE A 135 7.44 7.57 0.02
CA ILE A 135 6.69 6.56 -0.75
C ILE A 135 7.60 5.38 -1.11
N ILE A 136 8.80 5.65 -1.63
CA ILE A 136 9.75 4.59 -2.02
C ILE A 136 10.08 3.69 -0.82
N ILE A 137 10.45 4.29 0.31
CA ILE A 137 10.79 3.54 1.54
C ILE A 137 9.58 2.73 2.03
N HIS A 138 8.38 3.32 1.99
CA HIS A 138 7.16 2.63 2.40
C HIS A 138 6.83 1.44 1.50
N LEU A 139 6.95 1.58 0.18
CA LEU A 139 6.70 0.52 -0.80
C LEU A 139 7.70 -0.63 -0.69
N VAL A 140 8.98 -0.33 -0.47
CA VAL A 140 10.01 -1.37 -0.26
C VAL A 140 9.72 -2.16 1.01
N GLY A 141 9.38 -1.48 2.11
CA GLY A 141 9.01 -2.15 3.36
C GLY A 141 7.74 -2.99 3.22
N ALA A 142 6.72 -2.47 2.52
CA ALA A 142 5.50 -3.22 2.22
C ALA A 142 5.81 -4.48 1.41
N TYR A 143 6.62 -4.37 0.34
CA TYR A 143 7.02 -5.51 -0.47
C TYR A 143 7.68 -6.62 0.36
N GLN A 144 8.59 -6.26 1.28
CA GLN A 144 9.24 -7.23 2.15
C GLN A 144 8.24 -8.01 3.00
N VAL A 145 7.27 -7.33 3.62
CA VAL A 145 6.26 -7.96 4.47
C VAL A 145 5.28 -8.79 3.65
N PHE A 146 4.82 -8.30 2.49
CA PHE A 146 3.88 -9.01 1.62
C PHE A 146 4.49 -10.24 0.94
N ALA A 147 5.81 -10.26 0.75
CA ALA A 147 6.48 -11.42 0.17
C ALA A 147 6.48 -12.64 1.11
N GLN A 148 6.55 -12.45 2.43
CA GLN A 148 6.70 -13.55 3.40
C GLN A 148 5.55 -14.57 3.35
N PRO A 149 4.26 -14.17 3.39
CA PRO A 149 3.14 -15.12 3.31
C PRO A 149 3.09 -15.84 1.97
N VAL A 150 3.43 -15.16 0.86
CA VAL A 150 3.43 -15.77 -0.48
C VAL A 150 4.47 -16.87 -0.56
N PHE A 151 5.70 -16.60 -0.09
CA PHE A 151 6.75 -17.61 -0.02
C PHE A 151 6.35 -18.76 0.91
N SER A 152 5.75 -18.47 2.06
CA SER A 152 5.24 -19.49 2.99
C SER A 152 4.18 -20.40 2.35
N LEU A 153 3.24 -19.83 1.58
CA LEU A 153 2.22 -20.58 0.84
C LEU A 153 2.85 -21.49 -0.23
N VAL A 154 3.78 -20.95 -1.02
CA VAL A 154 4.48 -21.71 -2.07
C VAL A 154 5.32 -22.83 -1.45
N GLU A 155 6.02 -22.57 -0.34
CA GLU A 155 6.81 -23.57 0.35
C GLU A 155 5.92 -24.67 0.97
N SER A 156 4.80 -24.29 1.59
CA SER A 156 3.81 -25.23 2.14
C SER A 156 3.21 -26.13 1.05
N TRP A 157 2.88 -25.55 -0.10
CA TRP A 157 2.40 -26.31 -1.25
C TRP A 157 3.47 -27.26 -1.79
N GLY A 158 4.71 -26.79 -1.92
CA GLY A 158 5.86 -27.61 -2.30
C GLY A 158 6.07 -28.80 -1.37
N ARG A 159 6.07 -28.57 -0.05
CA ARG A 159 6.19 -29.63 0.98
C ARG A 159 5.07 -30.68 0.88
N LYS A 160 3.83 -30.26 0.62
CA LYS A 160 2.70 -31.18 0.43
C LYS A 160 2.80 -31.96 -0.87
N ARG A 161 3.28 -31.34 -1.96
CA ARG A 161 3.32 -31.93 -3.30
C ARG A 161 4.52 -32.86 -3.51
N TRP A 162 5.64 -32.59 -2.85
CA TRP A 162 6.86 -33.39 -2.87
C TRP A 162 7.43 -33.57 -1.46
N PRO A 163 6.86 -34.47 -0.65
CA PRO A 163 7.32 -34.72 0.73
C PRO A 163 8.77 -35.20 0.83
N GLN A 164 9.33 -35.70 -0.28
CA GLN A 164 10.66 -36.29 -0.39
C GLN A 164 11.77 -35.23 -0.53
N ILE A 165 11.40 -34.01 -0.90
CA ILE A 165 12.31 -32.88 -1.09
C ILE A 165 12.25 -32.09 0.23
N GLY A 166 13.35 -32.07 0.99
CA GLY A 166 13.42 -31.28 2.25
C GLY A 166 13.10 -29.79 2.01
N SER A 167 12.86 -29.02 3.09
CA SER A 167 12.63 -27.57 2.94
C SER A 167 13.76 -26.91 2.14
N VAL A 168 13.52 -25.77 1.50
CA VAL A 168 14.56 -25.07 0.73
C VAL A 168 15.78 -24.77 1.61
N GLU A 169 15.56 -24.46 2.89
CA GLU A 169 16.61 -24.36 3.91
C GLU A 169 17.34 -25.68 4.15
N GLY A 170 16.62 -26.80 4.24
CA GLY A 170 17.19 -28.14 4.34
C GLY A 170 18.07 -28.48 3.14
N ILE A 171 17.62 -28.22 1.92
CA ILE A 171 18.38 -28.43 0.69
C ILE A 171 19.61 -27.53 0.64
N ILE A 172 19.49 -26.26 1.04
CA ILE A 172 20.64 -25.33 1.10
C ILE A 172 21.64 -25.78 2.17
N LYS A 173 21.17 -26.31 3.31
CA LYS A 173 22.02 -26.86 4.35
C LYS A 173 22.73 -28.14 3.87
N ASP A 174 22.01 -29.02 3.19
CA ASP A 174 22.52 -30.27 2.62
C ASP A 174 23.51 -30.03 1.47
N LEU A 175 23.29 -29.00 0.65
CA LEU A 175 24.24 -28.56 -0.38
C LEU A 175 25.51 -27.95 0.23
N LYS A 176 25.40 -27.26 1.36
CA LYS A 176 26.58 -26.73 2.09
C LYS A 176 27.36 -27.83 2.81
N THR A 177 26.72 -28.93 3.22
CA THR A 177 27.38 -30.10 3.81
C THR A 177 27.78 -31.17 2.79
N TYR A 178 27.41 -31.01 1.51
CA TYR A 178 27.82 -31.91 0.44
C TYR A 178 29.33 -31.82 0.19
N LYS A 179 30.09 -32.77 0.74
CA LYS A 179 31.47 -33.04 0.31
C LYS A 179 31.42 -33.86 -0.97
N PRO A 180 31.99 -33.39 -2.10
CA PRO A 180 32.05 -34.20 -3.31
C PRO A 180 32.82 -35.48 -3.00
N PHE A 181 32.25 -36.60 -3.41
CA PHE A 181 32.89 -37.91 -3.36
C PHE A 181 34.14 -37.84 -4.27
N MET A 182 35.31 -37.55 -3.70
CA MET A 182 36.56 -37.73 -4.42
C MET A 182 36.76 -39.24 -4.58
N SER A 183 36.55 -39.70 -5.81
CA SER A 183 36.78 -41.08 -6.21
C SER A 183 38.23 -41.47 -5.95
N SER A 184 38.38 -42.68 -5.41
CA SER A 184 39.59 -43.48 -5.24
C SER A 184 40.60 -43.39 -6.38
#